data_AF-A0A7J9H003-F1
#
_entry.id   AF-A0A7J9H003-F1
#
_cell.length_a   1.000
_cell.length_b   1.000
_cell.length_c   1.000
_cell.angle_alpha   90.00
_cell.angle_beta   90.00
_cell.angle_gamma   90.00
#
_symmetry.space_group_name_H-M   'P 1'
#
loop_
_entity.id
_entity.type
_entity.pdbx_description
1 polymer ?
#
loop_
_entity_poly.entity_id
_entity_poly.type
_entity_poly.pdbx_seq_one_letter_code
_entity_poly.pdbx_strand_id
1 'polypeptide(L)'
;MGFGITAFDLISERFQLLDSAVGTLGMRNGKLCSAYVHAQNLVVNMLSNTHSNTMQMNSHAKMWEEMQPKIHVDISLPASSNNNASGRYGYGHGGVVFIGGDVVLLSNGNKFYSYDMKKRASKDLGELDIDTRAGIVGYVNSLVEL
;
A
#
# COMPACT_ATOMS: atom_id res chain seq x y z
N MET A 1 17.00 4.93 -14.30
CA MET A 1 15.73 4.47 -14.88
C MET A 1 14.71 4.47 -13.76
N GLY A 2 13.65 5.28 -13.88
CA GLY A 2 12.58 5.31 -12.88
C GLY A 2 11.75 4.03 -12.97
N PHE A 3 11.32 3.51 -11.82
CA PHE A 3 10.33 2.45 -11.78
C PHE A 3 8.93 3.07 -11.89
N GLY A 4 7.96 2.37 -12.48
CA GLY A 4 6.60 2.88 -12.65
C GLY A 4 5.58 1.75 -12.56
N ILE A 5 4.33 2.10 -12.30
CA ILE A 5 3.22 1.14 -12.22
C ILE A 5 2.51 1.15 -13.57
N THR A 6 2.43 -0.01 -14.23
CA THR A 6 1.62 -0.12 -15.45
C THR A 6 0.19 -0.49 -15.07
N ALA A 7 -0.74 0.42 -15.28
CA ALA A 7 -2.17 0.21 -15.08
C ALA A 7 -2.85 -0.10 -16.42
N PHE A 8 -3.79 -1.04 -16.41
CA PHE A 8 -4.60 -1.41 -17.57
C PHE A 8 -6.06 -1.10 -17.29
N ASP A 9 -6.67 -0.29 -18.14
CA ASP A 9 -8.10 -0.09 -18.20
C ASP A 9 -8.65 -1.00 -19.30
N LEU A 10 -9.23 -2.12 -18.88
CA LEU A 10 -9.79 -3.13 -19.78
C LEU A 10 -11.10 -2.69 -20.44
N ILE A 11 -11.80 -1.69 -19.87
CA ILE A 11 -13.04 -1.17 -20.45
C ILE A 11 -12.72 -0.25 -21.63
N SER A 12 -11.69 0.59 -21.48
CA SER A 12 -11.27 1.51 -22.55
C SER A 12 -10.15 0.95 -23.43
N GLU A 13 -9.69 -0.29 -23.17
CA GLU A 13 -8.57 -0.97 -23.84
C GLU A 13 -7.28 -0.12 -23.84
N ARG A 14 -7.00 0.57 -22.73
CA ARG A 14 -5.85 1.45 -22.59
C ARG A 14 -4.92 0.97 -21.50
N PHE A 15 -3.62 1.21 -21.68
CA PHE A 15 -2.65 1.12 -20.60
C PHE A 15 -2.11 2.52 -20.27
N GLN A 16 -1.77 2.73 -19.00
CA GLN A 16 -1.16 3.95 -18.51
C GLN A 16 0.03 3.59 -17.65
N LEU A 17 1.16 4.26 -17.86
CA LEU A 17 2.28 4.21 -16.92
C LEU A 17 2.01 5.28 -15.85
N LEU A 18 1.94 4.88 -14.59
CA LEU A 18 1.87 5.76 -13.42
C LEU A 18 3.26 5.89 -12.80
N ASP A 19 3.52 7.03 -12.15
CA ASP A 19 4.76 7.22 -11.40
C ASP A 19 4.83 6.21 -10.24
N SER A 20 6.04 5.85 -9.85
CA SER A 20 6.29 4.94 -8.74
C SER A 20 5.54 5.38 -7.49
N ALA A 21 4.91 4.41 -6.82
CA ALA A 21 4.36 4.59 -5.51
C ALA A 21 5.21 3.81 -4.50
N VAL A 22 5.39 4.36 -3.30
CA VAL A 22 6.11 3.70 -2.22
C VAL A 22 5.18 2.76 -1.48
N GLY A 23 5.62 1.53 -1.25
CA GLY A 23 4.92 0.55 -0.43
C GLY A 23 4.00 -0.39 -1.21
N THR A 24 3.03 -0.93 -0.49
CA THR A 24 2.10 -1.95 -0.97
C THR A 24 0.90 -1.32 -1.65
N LEU A 25 0.58 -1.79 -2.86
CA LEU A 25 -0.59 -1.34 -3.61
C LEU A 25 -1.86 -2.07 -3.16
N GLY A 26 -2.98 -1.37 -3.25
CA GLY A 26 -4.30 -1.96 -3.05
C GLY A 26 -5.42 -0.98 -3.41
N MET A 27 -6.62 -1.26 -2.92
CA MET A 27 -7.82 -0.50 -3.28
C MET A 27 -8.54 0.02 -2.05
N ARG A 28 -8.92 1.29 -2.06
CA ARG A 28 -9.74 1.91 -1.02
C ARG A 28 -10.72 2.91 -1.62
N ASN A 29 -11.98 2.86 -1.19
CA ASN A 29 -13.05 3.72 -1.70
C ASN A 29 -13.11 3.79 -3.24
N GLY A 30 -12.91 2.64 -3.91
CA GLY A 30 -12.91 2.54 -5.37
C GLY A 30 -11.69 3.16 -6.08
N LYS A 31 -10.67 3.62 -5.34
CA LYS A 31 -9.45 4.20 -5.90
C LYS A 31 -8.23 3.35 -5.56
N LEU A 32 -7.28 3.31 -6.48
CA LEU A 32 -5.95 2.72 -6.25
C LEU A 32 -5.25 3.52 -5.13
N CYS A 33 -4.60 2.81 -4.23
CA CYS A 33 -3.78 3.41 -3.19
C CYS A 33 -2.45 2.68 -3.02
N SER A 34 -1.48 3.37 -2.43
CA SER A 34 -0.25 2.77 -1.90
C SER A 34 -0.19 2.99 -0.39
N ALA A 35 0.33 2.02 0.34
CA ALA A 35 0.43 2.08 1.79
C ALA A 35 1.77 1.54 2.30
N TYR A 36 2.32 2.20 3.30
CA TYR A 36 3.51 1.78 4.04
C TYR A 36 3.46 2.33 5.46
N VAL A 37 4.25 1.77 6.38
CA VAL A 37 4.45 2.36 7.71
C VAL A 37 5.74 3.14 7.74
N HIS A 38 5.66 4.37 8.27
CA HIS A 38 6.80 5.22 8.55
C HIS A 38 6.68 5.81 9.94
N ALA A 39 7.72 5.62 10.76
CA ALA A 39 7.78 6.13 12.13
C ALA A 39 6.47 5.86 12.91
N GLN A 40 6.01 4.60 12.94
CA GLN A 40 4.81 4.16 13.66
C GLN A 40 3.47 4.75 13.12
N ASN A 41 3.50 5.35 11.92
CA ASN A 41 2.31 5.84 11.25
C ASN A 41 2.09 5.07 9.94
N LEU A 42 0.88 4.57 9.76
CA LEU A 42 0.40 4.09 8.47
C LEU A 42 0.20 5.31 7.56
N VAL A 43 0.98 5.37 6.50
CA VAL A 43 0.85 6.35 5.42
C VAL A 43 0.09 5.69 4.29
N VAL A 44 -1.00 6.33 3.84
CA VAL A 44 -1.79 5.87 2.70
C VAL A 44 -1.84 6.99 1.68
N ASN A 45 -1.30 6.74 0.49
CA ASN A 45 -1.40 7.66 -0.63
C ASN A 45 -2.48 7.18 -1.59
N MET A 46 -3.48 8.01 -1.82
CA MET A 46 -4.56 7.76 -2.77
C MET A 46 -4.16 8.27 -4.15
N LEU A 47 -4.44 7.49 -5.21
CA LEU A 47 -4.34 7.98 -6.57
C LEU A 47 -5.45 9.02 -6.80
N SER A 48 -5.06 10.29 -6.94
CA SER A 48 -5.98 11.42 -7.09
C SER A 48 -6.03 11.96 -8.51
N ASN A 49 -4.93 11.82 -9.27
CA ASN A 49 -4.85 12.30 -10.65
C ASN A 49 -4.08 11.33 -11.55
N THR A 50 -4.80 10.58 -12.39
CA THR A 50 -4.24 9.68 -13.40
C THR A 50 -3.72 10.41 -14.65
N HIS A 51 -4.09 11.68 -14.84
CA HIS A 51 -3.76 12.48 -16.03
C HIS A 51 -2.46 13.28 -15.87
N SER A 52 -1.79 13.23 -14.72
CA SER A 52 -0.56 14.02 -14.51
C SER A 52 0.59 13.60 -15.43
N ASN A 53 0.54 12.38 -15.98
CA ASN A 53 1.58 11.88 -16.89
C ASN A 53 1.39 12.31 -18.34
N THR A 54 0.20 12.79 -18.73
CA THR A 54 -0.08 13.24 -20.11
C THR A 54 0.15 14.74 -20.31
N MET A 55 0.18 15.54 -19.23
CA MET A 55 0.36 17.00 -19.29
C MET A 55 1.34 17.51 -18.22
N GLN A 56 2.51 16.89 -18.09
CA GLN A 56 3.50 17.29 -17.08
C GLN A 56 4.22 18.63 -17.37
N MET A 57 3.70 19.47 -18.28
CA MET A 57 4.21 20.83 -18.47
C MET A 57 3.54 21.79 -17.48
N ASN A 58 4.26 22.13 -16.41
CA ASN A 58 3.90 23.16 -15.41
C ASN A 58 2.65 22.90 -14.55
N SER A 59 1.98 21.75 -14.68
CA SER A 59 0.93 21.38 -13.74
C SER A 59 1.59 20.86 -12.46
N HIS A 60 1.59 21.63 -11.37
CA HIS A 60 2.02 21.17 -10.04
C HIS A 60 1.07 20.10 -9.44
N ALA A 61 0.31 19.40 -10.28
CA ALA A 61 -0.68 18.43 -9.87
C ALA A 61 0.02 17.15 -9.38
N LYS A 62 -0.14 16.84 -8.09
CA LYS A 62 0.36 15.60 -7.50
C LYS A 62 -0.53 14.43 -7.92
N MET A 63 0.09 13.36 -8.41
CA MET A 63 -0.59 12.11 -8.78
C MET A 63 -1.14 11.36 -7.56
N TRP A 64 -0.33 11.36 -6.49
CA TRP A 64 -0.59 10.68 -5.23
C TRP A 64 -0.85 11.71 -4.13
N GLU A 65 -1.95 11.55 -3.42
CA GLU A 65 -2.34 12.40 -2.30
C GLU A 65 -2.30 11.62 -1.00
N GLU A 66 -1.47 12.06 -0.05
CA GLU A 66 -1.40 11.46 1.28
C GLU A 66 -2.71 11.72 2.03
N MET A 67 -3.32 10.64 2.51
CA MET A 67 -4.51 10.72 3.34
C MET A 67 -4.18 11.40 4.67
N GLN A 68 -4.98 12.40 5.04
CA GLN A 68 -4.94 13.04 6.35
C GLN A 68 -6.20 12.71 7.17
N PRO A 69 -6.10 12.67 8.51
CA PRO A 69 -4.87 12.78 9.31
C PRO A 69 -4.03 11.51 9.25
N LYS A 70 -2.74 11.62 9.59
CA LYS A 70 -1.84 10.46 9.80
C LYS A 70 -2.48 9.44 10.74
N ILE A 71 -2.36 8.16 10.38
CA ILE A 71 -2.95 7.05 11.12
C ILE A 71 -1.87 6.40 11.97
N HIS A 72 -1.93 6.61 13.29
CA HIS A 72 -1.04 5.92 14.21
C HIS A 72 -1.46 4.46 14.37
N VAL A 73 -0.51 3.53 14.20
CA VAL A 73 -0.76 2.11 14.46
C VAL A 73 -0.40 1.79 15.91
N ASP A 74 -1.23 1.01 16.58
CA ASP A 74 -1.20 0.67 18.01
C ASP A 74 -0.23 -0.49 18.33
N ILE A 75 0.36 -1.11 17.31
CA ILE A 75 1.34 -2.21 17.42
C ILE A 75 2.74 -1.75 17.11
N SER A 76 3.73 -2.11 17.90
CA SER A 76 5.12 -1.78 17.58
C SER A 76 5.57 -2.52 16.32
N LEU A 77 5.82 -1.77 15.24
CA LEU A 77 6.36 -2.28 14.00
C LEU A 77 7.82 -1.87 13.86
N PRO A 78 8.68 -2.70 13.25
CA PRO A 78 10.06 -2.33 13.00
C PRO A 78 10.09 -1.07 12.15
N ALA A 79 10.73 -0.01 12.67
CA ALA A 79 10.90 1.22 11.93
C ALA A 79 11.66 0.92 10.63
N SER A 80 11.11 1.29 9.47
CA SER A 80 11.87 1.20 8.22
C SER A 80 13.04 2.17 8.32
N SER A 81 14.24 1.68 8.63
CA SER A 81 15.40 2.52 8.94
C SER A 81 16.12 3.10 7.72
N ASN A 82 15.50 3.12 6.54
CA ASN A 82 16.19 3.55 5.33
C ASN A 82 15.46 4.70 4.62
N ASN A 83 16.02 5.89 4.76
CA ASN A 83 15.72 7.10 3.96
C ASN A 83 16.13 6.96 2.47
N ASN A 84 16.61 5.78 2.05
CA ASN A 84 16.99 5.46 0.67
C ASN A 84 16.00 4.44 0.11
N ALA A 85 14.78 4.89 -0.17
CA ALA A 85 13.74 4.13 -0.88
C ALA A 85 14.06 3.99 -2.39
N SER A 86 15.28 3.58 -2.74
CA SER A 86 15.73 3.38 -4.12
C SER A 86 16.19 1.96 -4.43
N GLY A 87 16.01 1.01 -3.51
CA GLY A 87 16.54 -0.34 -3.71
C GLY A 87 15.68 -1.43 -3.09
N ARG A 88 15.12 -2.25 -3.98
CA ARG A 88 14.59 -3.60 -3.76
C ARG A 88 13.14 -3.64 -3.28
N TYR A 89 12.26 -3.94 -4.22
CA TYR A 89 10.90 -4.48 -4.08
C TYR A 89 10.86 -5.81 -3.27
N GLY A 90 11.49 -5.83 -2.10
CA GLY A 90 11.38 -6.91 -1.13
C GLY A 90 10.11 -6.75 -0.32
N TYR A 91 9.49 -7.87 -0.01
CA TYR A 91 8.26 -8.03 0.76
C TYR A 91 8.19 -7.11 1.99
N GLY A 92 7.06 -6.41 2.15
CA GLY A 92 6.71 -5.72 3.40
C GLY A 92 7.51 -4.45 3.70
N HIS A 93 7.67 -3.53 2.74
CA HIS A 93 8.19 -2.20 3.03
C HIS A 93 7.29 -1.49 4.06
N GLY A 94 7.83 -1.29 5.26
CA GLY A 94 7.08 -0.74 6.39
C GLY A 94 6.05 -1.73 6.95
N GLY A 95 6.23 -3.04 6.79
CA GLY A 95 5.36 -4.04 7.38
C GLY A 95 3.94 -4.09 6.80
N VAL A 96 3.60 -3.36 5.72
CA VAL A 96 2.28 -3.48 5.08
C VAL A 96 2.32 -4.61 4.07
N VAL A 97 1.45 -5.60 4.25
CA VAL A 97 1.34 -6.79 3.38
C VAL A 97 0.17 -6.65 2.41
N PHE A 98 -0.93 -6.03 2.86
CA PHE A 98 -2.13 -5.85 2.05
C PHE A 98 -2.91 -4.63 2.53
N ILE A 99 -3.58 -3.94 1.61
CA ILE A 99 -4.56 -2.89 1.92
C ILE A 99 -5.81 -3.09 1.05
N GLY A 100 -6.97 -3.15 1.71
CA GLY A 100 -8.25 -3.32 1.05
C GLY A 100 -9.38 -2.68 1.86
N GLY A 101 -10.09 -1.74 1.24
CA GLY A 101 -11.13 -0.99 1.93
C GLY A 101 -10.57 -0.26 3.15
N ASP A 102 -11.12 -0.56 4.33
CA ASP A 102 -10.65 0.00 5.60
C ASP A 102 -9.74 -0.94 6.41
N VAL A 103 -9.31 -2.07 5.82
CA VAL A 103 -8.47 -3.06 6.48
C VAL A 103 -7.06 -3.04 5.89
N VAL A 104 -6.07 -3.06 6.77
CA VAL A 104 -4.65 -3.22 6.42
C VAL A 104 -4.10 -4.46 7.11
N LEU A 105 -3.44 -5.32 6.35
CA LEU A 105 -2.67 -6.43 6.91
C LEU A 105 -1.24 -5.97 7.14
N LEU A 106 -0.79 -6.10 8.39
CA LEU A 106 0.54 -5.71 8.83
C LEU A 106 1.33 -6.95 9.23
N SER A 107 2.64 -6.95 8.98
CA SER A 107 3.59 -7.98 9.39
C SER A 107 4.73 -7.38 10.20
N ASN A 108 5.10 -8.06 11.29
CA ASN A 108 6.33 -7.84 12.04
C ASN A 108 7.08 -9.17 12.13
N GLY A 109 8.01 -9.39 11.21
CA GLY A 109 8.59 -10.72 11.00
C GLY A 109 7.49 -11.73 10.66
N ASN A 110 7.37 -12.78 11.46
CA ASN A 110 6.39 -13.84 11.29
C ASN A 110 5.03 -13.54 11.96
N LYS A 111 4.89 -12.42 12.67
CA LYS A 111 3.63 -12.03 13.33
C LYS A 111 2.79 -11.16 12.42
N PHE A 112 1.49 -11.45 12.36
CA PHE A 112 0.54 -10.77 11.50
C PHE A 112 -0.55 -10.08 12.30
N TYR A 113 -0.96 -8.91 11.82
CA TYR A 113 -1.99 -8.10 12.45
C TYR A 113 -2.95 -7.57 11.39
N SER A 114 -4.26 -7.68 11.62
CA SER A 114 -5.23 -6.89 10.87
C SER A 114 -5.45 -5.57 11.60
N TYR A 115 -5.25 -4.46 10.91
CA TYR A 115 -5.56 -3.13 11.41
C TYR A 115 -6.82 -2.59 10.74
N ASP A 116 -7.82 -2.25 11.54
CA ASP A 116 -9.06 -1.61 11.08
C ASP A 116 -8.86 -0.08 11.15
N MET A 117 -8.78 0.58 9.99
CA MET A 117 -8.55 2.02 9.89
C MET A 117 -9.70 2.87 10.43
N LYS A 118 -10.93 2.33 10.47
CA LYS A 118 -12.08 3.02 11.06
C LYS A 118 -12.06 2.94 12.58
N LYS A 119 -11.77 1.75 13.12
CA LYS A 119 -11.70 1.52 14.57
C LYS A 119 -10.38 1.95 15.18
N ARG A 120 -9.35 2.15 14.36
CA ARG A 120 -7.97 2.48 14.74
C ARG A 120 -7.39 1.47 15.74
N ALA A 121 -7.65 0.21 15.47
CA ALA A 121 -7.27 -0.88 16.36
C ALA A 121 -6.70 -2.04 15.54
N SER A 122 -5.61 -2.59 16.05
CA SER A 122 -5.04 -3.84 15.59
C SER A 122 -5.75 -5.04 16.22
N LYS A 123 -5.75 -6.15 15.49
CA LYS A 123 -6.05 -7.47 16.01
C LYS A 123 -4.91 -8.38 15.62
N ASP A 124 -4.34 -9.05 16.61
CA ASP A 124 -3.34 -10.10 16.42
C ASP A 124 -3.98 -11.28 15.67
N LEU A 125 -3.37 -11.68 14.56
CA LEU A 125 -3.79 -12.82 13.75
C LEU A 125 -2.94 -14.06 14.03
N GLY A 126 -1.91 -13.93 14.88
CA GLY A 126 -0.97 -14.96 15.24
C GLY A 126 0.35 -14.88 14.47
N GLU A 127 1.11 -15.95 14.61
CA GLU A 127 2.42 -16.12 13.99
C GLU A 127 2.33 -17.21 12.92
N LEU A 128 2.90 -16.93 11.75
CA LEU A 128 3.01 -17.89 10.67
C LEU A 128 4.50 -18.02 10.30
N ASP A 129 5.00 -19.24 10.39
CA ASP A 129 6.38 -19.55 9.99
C ASP A 129 6.47 -19.58 8.46
N ILE A 130 6.76 -18.41 7.88
CA ILE A 130 6.94 -18.22 6.45
C ILE A 130 8.41 -17.89 6.23
N ASP A 131 9.00 -18.40 5.15
CA ASP A 131 10.25 -17.85 4.65
C ASP A 131 10.07 -16.33 4.45
N THR A 132 10.86 -15.53 5.17
CA THR A 132 10.85 -14.06 5.09
C THR A 132 11.10 -13.52 3.67
N ARG A 133 11.56 -14.37 2.74
CA ARG A 133 11.71 -14.07 1.31
C ARG A 133 10.48 -14.40 0.47
N ALA A 134 9.41 -14.91 1.05
CA ALA A 134 8.25 -15.39 0.32
C ALA A 134 7.31 -14.26 -0.13
N GLY A 135 6.74 -14.51 -1.31
CA GLY A 135 5.56 -13.88 -1.87
C GLY A 135 4.34 -13.91 -0.98
N ILE A 136 3.95 -12.79 -0.37
CA ILE A 136 2.60 -12.69 0.20
C ILE A 136 1.73 -11.84 -0.71
N VAL A 137 0.69 -12.47 -1.25
CA VAL A 137 -0.33 -11.83 -2.07
C VAL A 137 -1.66 -11.99 -1.35
N GLY A 138 -2.30 -10.86 -1.00
CA GLY A 138 -3.64 -10.88 -0.44
C GLY A 138 -4.64 -11.42 -1.46
N TYR A 139 -5.19 -12.61 -1.20
CA TYR A 139 -6.26 -13.19 -2.00
C TYR A 139 -7.61 -12.86 -1.36
N VAL A 140 -8.43 -12.08 -2.07
CA VAL A 140 -9.82 -11.83 -1.68
C VAL A 140 -10.68 -12.68 -2.60
N ASN A 141 -11.30 -13.73 -2.07
CA ASN A 141 -12.20 -14.55 -2.87
C ASN A 141 -13.53 -13.80 -3.03
N SER A 142 -13.80 -13.23 -4.19
CA SER A 142 -15.10 -12.62 -4.52
C SER A 142 -16.21 -13.65 -4.76
N LEU A 143 -15.94 -14.95 -4.59
CA LEU A 143 -16.88 -16.07 -4.82
C LEU A 143 -17.43 -16.73 -3.55
N VAL A 144 -17.38 -16.08 -2.38
CA VAL A 144 -18.03 -16.64 -1.18
C VAL A 144 -19.06 -15.65 -0.65
N GLU A 145 -20.34 -15.87 -0.99
CA GLU A 145 -21.44 -15.43 -0.15
C GLU A 145 -21.36 -16.24 1.17
N LEU A 146 -21.25 -15.54 2.30
CA LEU A 146 -21.45 -16.11 3.64
C LEU A 146 -22.88 -15.83 4.11
#